data_AF-A0A7W0YMC9-F1
#
_entry.id   AF-A0A7W0YMC9-F1
#
_cell.length_a   1.000
_cell.length_b   1.000
_cell.length_c   1.000
_cell.angle_alpha   90.00
_cell.angle_beta   90.00
_cell.angle_gamma   90.00
#
_symmetry.space_group_name_H-M   'P 1'
#
loop_
_entity.id
_entity.type
_entity.pdbx_description
1 polymer ?
#
loop_
_entity_poly.entity_id
_entity_poly.type
_entity_poly.pdbx_seq_one_letter_code
_entity_poly.pdbx_strand_id
1 'polypeptide(L)'
;MAKIEELLQELDEEAKNTRRVLERVPEGRLDWRPHPKSLTLGQLAMHVASLPGALAEISTWRSFDVRTEIPRPGAANVGELLETHDQSVAQAKAVLGGMDDRALATPWKLVNGEQ
;
A
#
# COMPACT_ATOMS: atom_id res chain seq x y z
N MET A 1 1.80 -23.24 11.16
CA MET A 1 0.66 -22.32 10.94
C MET A 1 0.52 -22.15 9.44
N ALA A 2 -0.68 -21.83 8.93
CA ALA A 2 -0.81 -21.58 7.49
C ALA A 2 -0.03 -20.30 7.15
N LYS A 3 0.66 -20.24 6.01
CA LYS A 3 1.51 -19.07 5.67
C LYS A 3 0.71 -17.77 5.62
N ILE A 4 -0.55 -17.86 5.22
CA ILE A 4 -1.49 -16.74 5.21
C ILE A 4 -1.78 -16.20 6.61
N GLU A 5 -1.90 -17.06 7.62
CA GLU A 5 -2.15 -16.61 9.00
C GLU A 5 -0.96 -15.80 9.53
N GLU A 6 0.27 -16.22 9.23
CA GLU A 6 1.49 -15.50 9.61
C GLU A 6 1.57 -14.13 8.92
N LEU A 7 1.28 -14.06 7.61
CA LEU A 7 1.25 -12.80 6.85
C LEU A 7 0.15 -11.84 7.35
N LEU A 8 -1.02 -12.37 7.70
CA LEU A 8 -2.12 -11.56 8.25
C LEU A 8 -1.76 -10.99 9.63
N GLN A 9 -1.08 -11.77 10.47
CA GLN A 9 -0.60 -11.30 11.77
C GLN A 9 0.45 -10.20 11.60
N GLU A 10 1.45 -10.39 10.73
CA GLU A 10 2.47 -9.38 10.44
C GLU A 10 1.85 -8.09 9.90
N LEU A 11 0.92 -8.20 8.94
CA LEU A 11 0.17 -7.05 8.42
C LEU A 11 -0.57 -6.29 9.53
N ASP A 12 -1.17 -7.00 10.49
CA ASP A 12 -1.88 -6.41 11.62
C ASP A 12 -0.96 -5.63 12.58
N GLU A 13 0.25 -6.10 12.78
CA GLU A 13 1.26 -5.44 13.61
C GLU A 13 1.84 -4.20 12.89
N GLU A 14 2.20 -4.34 11.62
CA GLU A 14 2.77 -3.26 10.82
C GLU A 14 1.76 -2.14 10.48
N ALA A 15 0.49 -2.49 10.26
CA ALA A 15 -0.57 -1.51 10.04
C ALA A 15 -0.72 -0.56 11.24
N LYS A 16 -0.62 -1.05 12.48
CA LYS A 16 -0.69 -0.21 13.68
C LYS A 16 0.47 0.79 13.73
N ASN A 17 1.67 0.34 13.38
CA ASN A 17 2.85 1.19 13.35
C ASN A 17 2.75 2.26 12.25
N THR A 18 2.35 1.83 11.05
CA THR A 18 2.15 2.73 9.90
C THR A 18 1.11 3.79 10.19
N ARG A 19 -0.05 3.39 10.74
CA ARG A 19 -1.09 4.33 11.17
C ARG A 19 -0.55 5.39 12.14
N ARG A 20 0.20 4.98 13.17
CA ARG A 20 0.83 5.91 14.13
C ARG A 20 1.79 6.90 13.47
N VAL A 21 2.49 6.49 12.40
CA VAL A 21 3.35 7.41 11.63
C VAL A 21 2.50 8.38 10.81
N LEU A 22 1.44 7.91 10.15
CA LEU A 22 0.53 8.75 9.38
C LEU A 22 -0.18 9.80 10.25
N GLU A 23 -0.56 9.45 11.48
CA GLU A 23 -1.13 10.39 12.48
C GLU A 23 -0.19 11.57 12.80
N ARG A 24 1.12 11.42 12.58
CA ARG A 24 2.14 12.43 12.86
C ARG A 24 2.49 13.29 11.65
N VAL A 25 1.86 13.05 10.50
CA VAL A 25 2.05 13.89 9.33
C VAL A 25 1.57 15.31 9.66
N PRO A 26 2.43 16.34 9.53
CA PRO A 26 2.03 17.72 9.80
C PRO A 26 1.05 18.21 8.74
N GLU A 27 -0.23 18.31 9.08
CA GLU A 27 -1.31 18.71 8.17
C GLU A 27 -1.02 20.03 7.43
N GLY A 28 -0.48 21.03 8.14
CA GLY A 28 -0.08 22.32 7.53
C GLY A 28 1.14 22.26 6.60
N ARG A 29 1.65 21.07 6.27
CA ARG A 29 2.82 20.86 5.41
C ARG A 29 2.62 19.76 4.36
N LEU A 30 1.38 19.43 4.00
CA LEU A 30 1.12 18.42 2.96
C LEU A 30 1.74 18.79 1.60
N ASP A 31 1.87 20.08 1.28
CA ASP A 31 2.54 20.56 0.06
C ASP A 31 4.07 20.66 0.18
N TRP A 32 4.64 20.41 1.35
CA TRP A 32 6.08 20.51 1.55
C TRP A 32 6.82 19.49 0.69
N ARG A 33 7.94 19.93 0.09
CA ARG A 33 8.85 19.09 -0.68
C ARG A 33 10.27 19.26 -0.17
N PRO A 34 11.07 18.18 -0.04
CA PRO A 34 12.49 18.29 0.27
C PRO A 34 13.29 18.91 -0.88
N HIS A 35 12.80 18.77 -2.12
CA HIS A 35 13.39 19.33 -3.33
C HIS A 35 12.28 19.57 -4.38
N PRO A 36 12.36 20.59 -5.27
CA PRO A 36 11.30 20.90 -6.24
C PRO A 36 10.89 19.75 -7.16
N LYS A 37 11.83 18.84 -7.48
CA LYS A 37 11.58 17.65 -8.31
C LYS A 37 10.94 16.47 -7.56
N SER A 38 10.87 16.53 -6.23
CA SER A 38 10.30 15.45 -5.42
C SER A 38 8.78 15.55 -5.35
N LEU A 39 8.12 14.46 -4.98
CA LEU A 39 6.71 14.46 -4.60
C LEU A 39 6.50 15.27 -3.30
N THR A 40 5.28 15.78 -3.09
CA THR A 40 4.92 16.44 -1.84
C THR A 40 4.83 15.43 -0.70
N LEU A 41 4.92 15.92 0.54
CA LEU A 41 4.71 15.10 1.73
C LEU A 41 3.36 14.41 1.72
N GLY A 42 2.29 15.11 1.32
CA GLY A 42 0.95 14.56 1.19
C GLY A 42 0.87 13.45 0.14
N GLN A 43 1.55 13.59 -1.00
CA GLN A 43 1.61 12.54 -2.03
C GLN A 43 2.37 11.30 -1.53
N LEU A 44 3.48 11.50 -0.81
CA LEU A 44 4.26 10.39 -0.24
C LEU A 44 3.48 9.69 0.87
N ALA A 45 2.82 10.43 1.75
CA ALA A 45 2.01 9.86 2.81
C ALA A 45 0.80 9.10 2.24
N MET A 46 0.13 9.64 1.23
CA MET A 46 -0.99 8.98 0.54
C MET A 46 -0.52 7.70 -0.16
N HIS A 47 0.66 7.73 -0.78
CA HIS A 47 1.27 6.53 -1.35
C HIS A 47 1.43 5.44 -0.28
N VAL A 48 2.05 5.76 0.87
CA VAL A 48 2.21 4.79 1.98
C VAL A 48 0.88 4.28 2.50
N ALA A 49 -0.12 5.16 2.70
CA ALA A 49 -1.45 4.79 3.18
C ALA A 49 -2.11 3.73 2.27
N SER A 50 -1.95 3.86 0.95
CA SER A 50 -2.58 2.98 -0.03
C SER A 50 -1.89 1.63 -0.25
N LEU A 51 -0.61 1.48 0.15
CA LEU A 51 0.22 0.32 -0.21
C LEU A 51 -0.34 -1.04 0.20
N PRO A 52 -0.90 -1.26 1.41
CA PRO A 52 -1.36 -2.58 1.81
C PRO A 52 -2.34 -3.23 0.82
N GLY A 53 -3.43 -2.52 0.51
CA GLY A 53 -4.48 -2.93 -0.42
C GLY A 53 -3.99 -2.97 -1.85
N ALA A 54 -3.22 -1.97 -2.30
CA ALA A 54 -2.69 -1.94 -3.67
C ALA A 54 -1.76 -3.14 -3.95
N LEU A 55 -0.87 -3.48 -3.02
CA LEU A 55 0.01 -4.64 -3.17
C LEU A 55 -0.75 -5.96 -3.08
N ALA A 56 -1.73 -6.06 -2.18
CA ALA A 56 -2.59 -7.23 -2.10
C ALA A 56 -3.35 -7.43 -3.41
N GLU A 57 -3.91 -6.38 -4.00
CA GLU A 57 -4.57 -6.44 -5.31
C GLU A 57 -3.61 -6.90 -6.42
N ILE A 58 -2.43 -6.29 -6.52
CA ILE A 58 -1.40 -6.65 -7.52
C ILE A 58 -0.99 -8.13 -7.39
N SER A 59 -0.99 -8.68 -6.17
CA SER A 59 -0.67 -10.10 -5.93
C SER A 59 -1.70 -11.07 -6.53
N THR A 60 -2.92 -10.59 -6.81
CA THR A 60 -3.95 -11.40 -7.49
C THR A 60 -3.75 -11.47 -9.00
N TRP A 61 -2.92 -10.59 -9.56
CA TRP A 61 -2.64 -10.57 -11.00
C TRP A 61 -1.59 -11.62 -11.34
N ARG A 62 -1.50 -12.03 -12.61
CA ARG A 62 -0.44 -12.97 -13.05
C ARG A 62 0.91 -12.27 -13.25
N SER A 63 0.86 -10.98 -13.54
CA SER A 63 2.04 -10.15 -13.75
C SER A 63 1.72 -8.67 -13.51
N PHE A 64 2.74 -7.87 -13.22
CA PHE A 64 2.68 -6.42 -13.14
C PHE A 64 3.75 -5.80 -14.03
N ASP A 65 3.34 -4.87 -14.91
CA ASP A 65 4.29 -4.09 -15.70
C ASP A 65 4.71 -2.84 -14.91
N VAL A 66 6.02 -2.67 -14.68
CA VAL A 66 6.57 -1.49 -13.99
C VAL A 66 6.31 -0.17 -14.72
N ARG A 67 5.95 -0.23 -16.00
CA ARG A 67 5.54 0.94 -16.79
C ARG A 67 4.11 1.40 -16.53
N THR A 68 3.33 0.60 -15.80
CA THR A 68 1.96 0.97 -15.41
C THR A 68 2.00 2.32 -14.69
N GLU A 69 1.28 3.30 -15.24
CA GLU A 69 1.19 4.61 -14.60
C GLU A 69 0.41 4.49 -13.29
N ILE A 70 1.09 4.79 -12.18
CA ILE A 70 0.48 4.81 -10.86
C ILE A 70 0.13 6.27 -10.53
N PRO A 71 -1.16 6.62 -10.36
CA PRO A 71 -1.56 7.93 -9.89
C PRO A 71 -0.91 8.26 -8.55
N ARG A 72 -0.54 9.52 -8.38
CA ARG A 72 0.08 10.03 -7.14
C ARG A 72 -0.76 11.18 -6.58
N PRO A 73 -2.00 10.89 -6.13
CA PRO A 73 -2.83 11.90 -5.50
C PRO A 73 -2.15 12.39 -4.21
N GLY A 74 -2.30 13.68 -3.92
CA GLY A 74 -2.02 14.19 -2.58
C GLY A 74 -3.19 13.88 -1.64
N ALA A 75 -2.96 14.01 -0.34
CA ALA A 75 -4.03 14.06 0.64
C ALA A 75 -4.51 15.50 0.83
N ALA A 76 -5.80 15.69 1.03
CA ALA A 76 -6.40 16.96 1.43
C ALA A 76 -6.16 17.26 2.91
N ASN A 77 -6.13 16.24 3.77
CA ASN A 77 -5.88 16.35 5.20
C ASN A 77 -5.37 15.01 5.77
N VAL A 78 -4.98 15.01 7.05
CA VAL A 78 -4.51 13.79 7.72
C VAL A 78 -5.62 12.76 7.91
N GLY A 79 -6.88 13.19 8.07
CA GLY A 79 -8.03 12.30 8.16
C GLY A 79 -8.16 11.38 6.93
N GLU A 80 -8.00 11.94 5.74
CA GLU A 80 -8.04 11.18 4.48
C GLU A 80 -6.92 10.13 4.39
N LEU A 81 -5.72 10.43 4.90
CA LEU A 81 -4.62 9.46 4.98
C LEU A 81 -4.97 8.27 5.87
N LEU A 82 -5.57 8.54 7.03
CA LEU A 82 -5.94 7.51 8.00
C LEU A 82 -7.09 6.64 7.48
N GLU A 83 -8.10 7.27 6.87
CA GLU A 83 -9.20 6.56 6.24
C GLU A 83 -8.71 5.68 5.08
N THR A 84 -7.87 6.22 4.20
CA THR A 84 -7.28 5.45 3.09
C THR A 84 -6.49 4.27 3.61
N HIS A 85 -5.69 4.46 4.67
CA HIS A 85 -4.91 3.38 5.26
C HIS A 85 -5.78 2.28 5.86
N ASP A 86 -6.84 2.64 6.60
CA ASP A 86 -7.76 1.65 7.19
C ASP A 86 -8.48 0.83 6.12
N GLN A 87 -8.96 1.50 5.06
CA GLN A 87 -9.60 0.84 3.92
C GLN A 87 -8.62 -0.08 3.19
N SER A 88 -7.40 0.40 2.96
CA SER A 88 -6.33 -0.35 2.31
C SER A 88 -5.93 -1.61 3.09
N VAL A 89 -5.81 -1.52 4.42
CA VAL A 89 -5.56 -2.67 5.30
C VAL A 89 -6.73 -3.65 5.29
N ALA A 90 -7.97 -3.16 5.33
CA ALA A 90 -9.15 -4.02 5.26
C ALA A 90 -9.21 -4.79 3.93
N GLN A 91 -8.92 -4.12 2.81
CA GLN A 91 -8.81 -4.75 1.49
C GLN A 91 -7.72 -5.81 1.48
N ALA A 92 -6.53 -5.50 1.99
CA ALA A 92 -5.40 -6.44 2.05
C ALA A 92 -5.75 -7.71 2.83
N LYS A 93 -6.39 -7.56 3.99
CA LYS A 93 -6.86 -8.70 4.79
C LYS A 93 -7.90 -9.55 4.05
N ALA A 94 -8.84 -8.92 3.36
CA ALA A 94 -9.85 -9.65 2.59
C ALA A 94 -9.22 -10.46 1.46
N VAL A 95 -8.25 -9.88 0.73
CA VAL A 95 -7.52 -10.56 -0.34
C VAL A 95 -6.68 -11.72 0.20
N LEU A 96 -5.82 -11.46 1.19
CA LEU A 96 -4.93 -12.48 1.76
C LEU A 96 -5.73 -13.59 2.44
N GLY A 97 -6.77 -13.26 3.20
CA GLY A 97 -7.63 -14.24 3.86
C GLY A 97 -8.42 -15.14 2.90
N GLY A 98 -8.55 -14.73 1.63
CA GLY A 98 -9.15 -15.54 0.56
C GLY A 98 -8.14 -16.43 -0.18
N MET A 99 -6.85 -16.31 0.08
CA MET A 99 -5.81 -17.13 -0.55
C MET A 99 -5.56 -18.44 0.20
N ASP A 100 -5.06 -19.44 -0.54
CA ASP A 100 -4.53 -20.67 0.03
C ASP A 100 -3.01 -20.79 -0.22
N ASP A 101 -2.38 -21.78 0.41
CA ASP A 101 -0.93 -22.02 0.26
C ASP A 101 -0.52 -22.34 -1.20
N ARG A 102 -1.44 -22.78 -2.06
CA ARG A 102 -1.17 -23.05 -3.48
C ARG A 102 -1.15 -21.77 -4.29
N ALA A 103 -2.07 -20.85 -4.02
CA ALA A 103 -2.10 -19.52 -4.62
C ALA A 103 -0.78 -18.78 -4.31
N LEU A 104 -0.30 -18.84 -3.06
CA LEU A 104 1.00 -18.26 -2.66
C LEU A 104 2.20 -18.86 -3.40
N ALA A 105 2.14 -20.13 -3.80
CA ALA A 105 3.21 -20.82 -4.52
C ALA A 105 3.15 -20.59 -6.04
N THR A 106 2.15 -19.86 -6.53
CA THR A 106 1.98 -19.62 -7.97
C THR A 106 3.02 -18.61 -8.47
N PRO A 107 3.73 -18.90 -9.58
CA PRO A 107 4.67 -17.94 -10.15
C PRO A 107 3.97 -16.63 -10.54
N TRP A 108 4.50 -15.53 -10.02
CA TRP A 108 4.10 -14.16 -10.33
C TRP A 108 5.26 -13.44 -11.02
N LYS A 109 4.97 -12.52 -11.95
CA LYS A 109 6.01 -11.82 -12.73
C LYS A 109 5.94 -10.31 -12.58
N LEU A 110 7.09 -9.69 -12.29
CA LEU A 110 7.33 -8.28 -12.54
C LEU A 110 7.96 -8.15 -13.93
N VAL A 111 7.33 -7.40 -14.83
CA VAL A 111 7.79 -7.23 -16.22
C VAL A 111 8.07 -5.76 -16.52
N ASN A 112 8.83 -5.48 -17.58
CA ASN A 112 9.13 -4.13 -18.05
C ASN A 112 8.78 -4.00 -19.53
N GLY A 113 7.48 -3.81 -19.81
CA GLY A 113 6.93 -4.01 -21.15
C GLY A 113 6.97 -5.47 -21.57
N GLU A 114 7.42 -5.74 -22.81
CA GLU A 114 7.53 -7.10 -23.37
C GLU A 114 8.75 -7.91 -22.83
N GLN A 115 9.52 -7.36 -21.89
CA GLN A 115 10.67 -8.00 -21.25
C GLN A 115 10.32 -8.67 -19.92
#